data_AF-A0A1F5ZXU4-F1
#
_entry.id   AF-A0A1F5ZXU4-F1
#
_cell.length_a   1.000
_cell.length_b   1.000
_cell.length_c   1.000
_cell.angle_alpha   90.00
_cell.angle_beta   90.00
_cell.angle_gamma   90.00
#
_symmetry.space_group_name_H-M   'P 1'
#
loop_
_entity.id
_entity.type
_entity.pdbx_description
1 polymer ?
#
loop_
_entity_poly.entity_id
_entity_poly.type
_entity_poly.pdbx_seq_one_letter_code
_entity_poly.pdbx_strand_id
1 'polypeptide(L)'
;MTDLEGSRPYWQQKPEILIPYLVGKEDKYTWSYTPFNLSRSGEPFSSLQQKIFDDLVGRLTSPALDNTLVPLPGKDAQPEMFSKMIVMFGGGEWDWLNHSSFPLYLSLRHQKPLLFYLNTVKRFPQNIDFHVARKQLVRGACHNGVIFEGNPYKNSIGRALWMSMQGNYAIIEGSQDEIFDEVIFRTLNHYGADFVTEREDYQEEDGRPWLPWKEWAESSHHRENWHAAQDLFEQHLIEDEVNLRRYAPYYFIRLLMIAINKSAIGESMRGQYLPDLGVYVVTPSGGKKVKWNPDPIDGHLTPVSHITKNGYVVPIPGGRNVVIEGRGKPIKYADGSVETFENLQVVIALQMAKKYGIKTYQAFMSWLNDQFNLHGKIPVKQSDLKADITIDHAHVHEDEESVNTDLLEIVTPDPDVVPDTDVPCGSRNGAKALLSALFLSENFIQSASDEHPLNGKVIGVKLAGHGMVFVGENRQSVTSAMLRGMKAKEPRWV
;
A
#
# COMPACT_ATOMS: atom_id res chain seq x y z
N MET A 1 -44.39 39.78 -3.74
CA MET A 1 -43.03 39.64 -4.27
C MET A 1 -42.11 40.38 -3.32
N THR A 2 -41.54 39.64 -2.39
CA THR A 2 -40.44 40.03 -1.50
C THR A 2 -39.79 38.72 -1.05
N ASP A 3 -38.46 38.74 -1.00
CA ASP A 3 -37.57 37.60 -1.09
C ASP A 3 -37.70 36.60 0.07
N LEU A 4 -37.73 35.31 -0.29
CA LEU A 4 -37.32 34.22 0.58
C LEU A 4 -36.01 33.67 0.00
N GLU A 5 -34.89 34.21 0.47
CA GLU A 5 -33.60 33.53 0.42
C GLU A 5 -33.73 32.21 1.21
N GLY A 6 -34.17 31.17 0.51
CA GLY A 6 -34.13 29.80 0.98
C GLY A 6 -32.68 29.36 1.08
N SER A 7 -32.21 29.17 2.30
CA SER A 7 -30.93 28.56 2.64
C SER A 7 -30.67 27.32 1.78
N ARG A 8 -29.56 27.33 1.04
CA ARG A 8 -29.06 26.12 0.39
C ARG A 8 -28.89 25.02 1.46
N PRO A 9 -29.20 23.74 1.15
CA PRO A 9 -28.91 22.64 2.06
C PRO A 9 -27.45 22.71 2.53
N TYR A 10 -27.18 22.32 3.78
CA TYR A 10 -25.86 22.41 4.40
C TYR A 10 -24.74 21.76 3.55
N TRP A 11 -25.06 20.69 2.80
CA TRP A 11 -24.14 20.03 1.85
C TRP A 11 -23.78 20.83 0.58
N GLN A 12 -24.37 22.01 0.36
CA GLN A 12 -24.03 22.95 -0.72
C GLN A 12 -23.21 24.15 -0.25
N GLN A 13 -22.86 24.22 1.04
CA GLN A 13 -21.91 25.21 1.55
C GLN A 13 -20.50 24.74 1.22
N LYS A 14 -19.70 25.60 0.58
CA LYS A 14 -18.32 25.28 0.20
C LYS A 14 -17.51 25.07 1.48
N PRO A 15 -16.86 23.90 1.70
CA PRO A 15 -15.75 23.85 2.62
C PRO A 15 -14.63 24.70 2.00
N GLU A 16 -14.45 25.91 2.51
CA GLU A 16 -13.30 26.73 2.21
C GLU A 16 -12.12 26.15 2.98
N ILE A 17 -11.18 25.60 2.21
CA ILE A 17 -9.90 24.96 2.57
C ILE A 17 -10.00 23.43 2.65
N LEU A 18 -9.85 22.79 1.49
CA LEU A 18 -9.21 21.48 1.40
C LEU A 18 -7.68 21.68 1.44
N ILE A 19 -6.95 20.66 1.89
CA ILE A 19 -5.49 20.65 1.98
C ILE A 19 -4.89 21.22 0.66
N PRO A 20 -3.92 22.16 0.69
CA PRO A 20 -3.34 22.78 -0.50
C PRO A 20 -2.80 21.82 -1.58
N TYR A 21 -2.50 20.57 -1.21
CA TYR A 21 -2.06 19.50 -2.13
C TYR A 21 -3.21 18.85 -2.92
N LEU A 22 -4.46 18.98 -2.45
CA LEU A 22 -5.67 18.56 -3.15
C LEU A 22 -6.17 19.64 -4.12
N VAL A 23 -5.95 20.90 -3.79
CA VAL A 23 -6.36 22.07 -4.57
C VAL A 23 -5.15 22.58 -5.35
N GLY A 24 -4.92 21.99 -6.53
CA GLY A 24 -3.71 22.24 -7.32
C GLY A 24 -3.30 23.71 -7.40
N LYS A 25 -2.04 23.99 -7.06
CA LYS A 25 -1.33 25.16 -7.58
C LYS A 25 -0.45 24.68 -8.73
N GLU A 26 -0.59 25.37 -9.86
CA GLU A 26 -0.20 24.98 -11.23
C GLU A 26 1.27 24.60 -11.50
N ASP A 27 2.13 24.46 -10.49
CA ASP A 27 3.56 24.14 -10.67
C ASP A 27 4.09 23.00 -9.76
N LYS A 28 3.22 22.31 -9.00
CA LYS A 28 3.63 21.17 -8.14
C LYS A 28 2.98 19.86 -8.60
N TYR A 29 3.70 18.74 -8.46
CA TYR A 29 3.20 17.39 -8.78
C TYR A 29 1.87 17.14 -8.06
N THR A 30 0.76 17.18 -8.81
CA THR A 30 -0.58 16.99 -8.25
C THR A 30 -0.82 15.51 -7.93
N TRP A 31 -1.37 15.25 -6.75
CA TRP A 31 -1.89 13.93 -6.42
C TRP A 31 -3.16 13.72 -7.24
N SER A 32 -3.12 12.73 -8.14
CA SER A 32 -4.27 12.35 -8.94
C SER A 32 -4.95 11.17 -8.27
N TYR A 33 -6.18 11.38 -7.81
CA TYR A 33 -7.02 10.31 -7.29
C TYR A 33 -8.02 9.90 -8.37
N THR A 34 -8.18 8.58 -8.50
CA THR A 34 -9.18 8.01 -9.39
C THR A 34 -10.56 8.21 -8.76
N PRO A 35 -11.56 8.65 -9.54
CA PRO A 35 -12.95 8.58 -9.14
C PRO A 35 -13.35 7.20 -8.59
N PHE A 36 -14.18 7.18 -7.56
CA PHE A 36 -14.68 5.96 -6.96
C PHE A 36 -16.11 6.14 -6.49
N ASN A 37 -16.95 5.10 -6.45
CA ASN A 37 -18.32 5.24 -5.95
C ASN A 37 -18.41 4.74 -4.50
N LEU A 38 -19.22 5.38 -3.66
CA LEU A 38 -19.44 4.98 -2.26
C LEU A 38 -20.91 4.70 -2.02
N SER A 39 -21.22 3.65 -1.27
CA SER A 39 -22.55 3.40 -0.72
C SER A 39 -22.51 3.26 0.79
N ARG A 40 -23.68 3.09 1.41
CA ARG A 40 -23.81 2.71 2.81
C ARG A 40 -24.58 1.41 2.93
N SER A 41 -24.19 0.57 3.88
CA SER A 41 -24.79 -0.75 4.13
C SER A 41 -26.07 -0.71 4.96
N GLY A 42 -26.35 0.41 5.63
CA GLY A 42 -27.46 0.59 6.55
C GLY A 42 -27.56 2.03 7.03
N GLU A 43 -28.45 2.28 7.99
CA GLU A 43 -28.59 3.61 8.61
C GLU A 43 -27.54 3.82 9.71
N PRO A 44 -27.06 5.06 9.92
CA PRO A 44 -26.19 5.38 11.05
C PRO A 44 -26.87 5.09 12.39
N PHE A 45 -26.08 4.68 13.39
CA PHE A 45 -26.59 4.38 14.72
C PHE A 45 -27.02 5.64 15.49
N SER A 46 -26.44 6.79 15.18
CA SER A 46 -26.71 8.06 15.87
C SER A 46 -26.73 9.26 14.92
N SER A 47 -27.33 10.37 15.38
CA SER A 47 -27.31 11.66 14.68
C SER A 47 -25.89 12.18 14.45
N LEU A 48 -24.96 11.90 15.37
CA LEU A 48 -23.56 12.28 15.21
C LEU A 48 -22.89 11.51 14.06
N GLN A 49 -23.13 10.20 13.94
CA GLN A 49 -22.63 9.42 12.80
C GLN A 49 -23.23 9.88 11.48
N GLN A 50 -24.53 10.20 11.45
CA GLN A 50 -25.17 10.76 10.26
C GLN A 50 -24.52 12.09 9.85
N LYS A 51 -24.34 13.01 10.81
CA LYS A 51 -23.65 14.28 10.56
C LYS A 51 -22.23 14.08 10.02
N ILE A 52 -21.43 13.24 10.67
CA ILE A 52 -20.07 12.94 10.22
C ILE A 52 -20.09 12.38 8.80
N PHE A 53 -20.97 11.43 8.51
CA PHE A 53 -21.09 10.86 7.17
C PHE A 53 -21.44 11.94 6.14
N ASP A 54 -22.39 12.81 6.43
CA ASP A 54 -22.79 13.92 5.54
C ASP A 54 -21.65 14.92 5.33
N ASP A 55 -20.88 15.25 6.37
CA ASP A 55 -19.72 16.15 6.31
C ASP A 55 -18.60 15.57 5.44
N LEU A 56 -18.28 14.28 5.61
CA LEU A 56 -17.29 13.57 4.80
C LEU A 56 -17.75 13.48 3.34
N VAL A 57 -19.02 13.14 3.10
CA VAL A 57 -19.60 13.10 1.75
C VAL A 57 -19.54 14.47 1.09
N GLY A 58 -19.97 15.53 1.80
CA GLY A 58 -19.95 16.90 1.27
C GLY A 58 -18.55 17.34 0.85
N ARG A 59 -17.52 16.93 1.58
CA ARG A 59 -16.11 17.16 1.22
C ARG A 59 -15.68 16.36 -0.01
N LEU A 60 -15.96 15.05 -0.05
CA LEU A 60 -15.64 14.18 -1.19
C LEU A 60 -16.31 14.60 -2.50
N THR A 61 -17.49 15.23 -2.42
CA THR A 61 -18.24 15.72 -3.58
C THR A 61 -18.07 17.22 -3.82
N SER A 62 -17.16 17.88 -3.10
CA SER A 62 -16.97 19.32 -3.25
C SER A 62 -16.33 19.67 -4.60
N PRO A 63 -16.58 20.88 -5.15
CA PRO A 63 -15.99 21.29 -6.43
C PRO A 63 -14.47 21.27 -6.49
N ALA A 64 -13.82 21.45 -5.35
CA ALA A 64 -12.37 21.36 -5.24
C ALA A 64 -11.82 19.95 -5.51
N LEU A 65 -12.70 18.95 -5.52
CA LEU A 65 -12.42 17.55 -5.83
C LEU A 65 -13.22 17.04 -7.06
N ASP A 66 -13.65 17.92 -7.98
CA ASP A 66 -14.51 17.58 -9.13
C ASP A 66 -13.98 16.44 -10.03
N ASN A 67 -12.70 16.07 -9.93
CA ASN A 67 -12.08 14.97 -10.66
C ASN A 67 -11.90 13.67 -9.86
N THR A 68 -12.36 13.60 -8.60
CA THR A 68 -12.31 12.39 -7.75
C THR A 68 -13.70 11.79 -7.51
N LEU A 69 -14.70 12.28 -8.26
CA LEU A 69 -16.13 12.20 -7.99
C LEU A 69 -16.68 10.79 -7.73
N VAL A 70 -17.61 10.76 -6.77
CA VAL A 70 -18.31 9.59 -6.23
C VAL A 70 -19.83 9.82 -6.33
N PRO A 71 -20.56 9.28 -7.33
CA PRO A 71 -22.02 9.24 -7.28
C PRO A 71 -22.51 8.51 -6.02
N LEU A 72 -23.35 9.20 -5.24
CA LEU A 72 -24.06 8.67 -4.10
C LEU A 72 -25.22 7.78 -4.59
N PRO A 73 -25.27 6.48 -4.26
CA PRO A 73 -26.47 5.69 -4.43
C PRO A 73 -27.52 6.22 -3.46
N GLY A 74 -28.65 6.64 -4.01
CA GLY A 74 -29.87 6.83 -3.22
C GLY A 74 -30.28 5.54 -2.52
N LYS A 75 -31.20 5.64 -1.55
CA LYS A 75 -31.74 4.51 -0.77
C LYS A 75 -32.21 3.29 -1.60
N ASP A 76 -32.53 3.51 -2.87
CA ASP A 76 -33.09 2.50 -3.79
C ASP A 76 -32.10 2.02 -4.88
N ALA A 77 -30.85 2.46 -4.84
CA ALA A 77 -29.86 2.04 -5.83
C ALA A 77 -29.41 0.59 -5.60
N GLN A 78 -29.60 -0.26 -6.60
CA GLN A 78 -29.12 -1.65 -6.60
C GLN A 78 -27.59 -1.65 -6.36
N PRO A 79 -27.08 -2.24 -5.26
CA PRO A 79 -25.64 -2.30 -4.94
C PRO A 79 -24.78 -2.98 -6.02
N GLU A 80 -25.44 -3.64 -6.97
CA GLU A 80 -24.86 -4.48 -8.01
C GLU A 80 -24.21 -3.68 -9.16
N MET A 81 -24.35 -2.34 -9.19
CA MET A 81 -23.62 -1.47 -10.12
C MET A 81 -22.64 -0.54 -9.41
N PHE A 82 -21.52 -1.15 -9.01
CA PHE A 82 -20.18 -0.56 -8.81
C PHE A 82 -20.00 0.50 -7.71
N SER A 83 -20.24 0.20 -6.42
CA SER A 83 -19.51 0.93 -5.35
C SER A 83 -18.09 0.39 -5.22
N LYS A 84 -17.05 1.23 -5.13
CA LYS A 84 -15.71 0.80 -4.71
C LYS A 84 -15.58 0.78 -3.19
N MET A 85 -16.35 1.62 -2.49
CA MET A 85 -16.41 1.70 -1.03
C MET A 85 -17.84 1.49 -0.53
N ILE A 86 -18.05 0.73 0.55
CA ILE A 86 -19.32 0.76 1.29
C ILE A 86 -19.03 1.10 2.75
N VAL A 87 -19.72 2.11 3.27
CA VAL A 87 -19.64 2.51 4.68
C VAL A 87 -20.50 1.60 5.54
N MET A 88 -19.87 1.07 6.59
CA MET A 88 -20.44 0.25 7.63
C MET A 88 -20.47 1.05 8.92
N PHE A 89 -21.62 1.14 9.58
CA PHE A 89 -21.75 1.89 10.82
C PHE A 89 -21.57 1.00 12.06
N GLY A 90 -20.75 1.46 13.01
CA GLY A 90 -20.63 0.85 14.33
C GLY A 90 -21.75 1.27 15.28
N GLY A 91 -21.88 0.57 16.41
CA GLY A 91 -22.97 0.78 17.37
C GLY A 91 -22.72 1.86 18.43
N GLY A 92 -21.76 2.76 18.23
CA GLY A 92 -21.54 3.87 19.15
C GLY A 92 -20.66 3.57 20.38
N GLU A 93 -20.06 2.38 20.42
CA GLU A 93 -19.29 1.87 21.57
C GLU A 93 -17.87 1.45 21.14
N TRP A 94 -16.91 1.57 22.06
CA TRP A 94 -15.50 1.25 21.81
C TRP A 94 -15.24 -0.24 21.57
N ASP A 95 -16.05 -1.10 22.18
CA ASP A 95 -16.01 -2.55 22.06
C ASP A 95 -17.26 -3.09 21.36
N TRP A 96 -17.78 -2.34 20.39
CA TRP A 96 -18.93 -2.79 19.60
C TRP A 96 -18.57 -3.98 18.71
N LEU A 97 -19.16 -5.14 18.96
CA LEU A 97 -18.76 -6.40 18.34
C LEU A 97 -19.87 -7.13 17.56
N ASN A 98 -21.08 -6.54 17.48
CA ASN A 98 -22.30 -7.22 17.01
C ASN A 98 -22.70 -6.90 15.55
N HIS A 99 -21.80 -6.31 14.75
CA HIS A 99 -22.09 -6.03 13.34
C HIS A 99 -21.19 -6.88 12.44
N SER A 100 -21.80 -7.71 11.59
CA SER A 100 -21.09 -8.42 10.53
C SER A 100 -21.63 -7.99 9.17
N SER A 101 -20.76 -7.45 8.32
CA SER A 101 -21.08 -7.17 6.91
C SER A 101 -21.06 -8.43 6.04
N PHE A 102 -20.83 -9.61 6.62
CA PHE A 102 -20.64 -10.84 5.86
C PHE A 102 -21.85 -11.23 4.99
N PRO A 103 -23.10 -11.09 5.46
CA PRO A 103 -24.28 -11.31 4.60
C PRO A 103 -24.30 -10.39 3.38
N LEU A 104 -23.94 -9.10 3.55
CA LEU A 104 -23.82 -8.14 2.45
C LEU A 104 -22.70 -8.55 1.49
N TYR A 105 -21.53 -8.95 2.00
CA TYR A 105 -20.47 -9.45 1.14
C TYR A 105 -20.88 -10.63 0.30
N LEU A 106 -21.55 -11.62 0.90
CA LEU A 106 -21.99 -12.82 0.19
C LEU A 106 -23.03 -12.52 -0.89
N SER A 107 -23.86 -11.48 -0.72
CA SER A 107 -24.89 -11.14 -1.70
C SER A 107 -24.36 -10.45 -2.96
N LEU A 108 -23.16 -9.87 -2.93
CA LEU A 108 -22.59 -9.14 -4.07
C LEU A 108 -22.08 -10.10 -5.16
N ARG A 109 -22.49 -9.89 -6.43
CA ARG A 109 -22.25 -10.88 -7.51
C ARG A 109 -20.88 -10.78 -8.18
N HIS A 110 -20.25 -9.61 -8.25
CA HIS A 110 -18.94 -9.37 -8.90
C HIS A 110 -18.14 -8.28 -8.15
N GLN A 111 -16.80 -8.26 -8.31
CA GLN A 111 -15.81 -7.36 -7.66
C GLN A 111 -16.25 -6.80 -6.29
N LYS A 112 -15.81 -7.44 -5.21
CA LYS A 112 -16.21 -7.03 -3.85
C LYS A 112 -15.68 -5.61 -3.57
N PRO A 113 -16.53 -4.66 -3.14
CA PRO A 113 -16.08 -3.37 -2.69
C PRO A 113 -15.23 -3.51 -1.43
N LEU A 114 -14.38 -2.51 -1.23
CA LEU A 114 -13.73 -2.31 0.04
C LEU A 114 -14.77 -1.77 1.03
N LEU A 115 -14.80 -2.33 2.24
CA LEU A 115 -15.71 -1.86 3.28
C LEU A 115 -14.97 -0.93 4.23
N PHE A 116 -15.59 0.22 4.50
CA PHE A 116 -15.09 1.24 5.40
C PHE A 116 -15.91 1.27 6.69
N TYR A 117 -15.28 1.08 7.84
CA TYR A 117 -15.95 1.15 9.13
C TYR A 117 -16.00 2.59 9.64
N LEU A 118 -17.17 3.08 10.00
CA LEU A 118 -17.37 4.38 10.64
C LEU A 118 -18.07 4.15 11.99
N ASN A 119 -17.41 4.53 13.07
CA ASN A 119 -18.00 4.46 14.40
C ASN A 119 -17.75 5.76 15.17
N THR A 120 -18.49 5.94 16.26
CA THR A 120 -18.36 7.09 17.16
C THR A 120 -18.35 6.60 18.59
N VAL A 121 -17.53 7.19 19.44
CA VAL A 121 -17.53 6.91 20.88
C VAL A 121 -17.61 8.23 21.65
N LYS A 122 -18.18 8.20 22.85
CA LYS A 122 -18.24 9.40 23.71
C LYS A 122 -16.86 9.87 24.14
N ARG A 123 -15.97 8.92 24.42
CA ARG A 123 -14.59 9.14 24.83
C ARG A 123 -13.76 7.92 24.44
N PHE A 124 -12.55 8.14 23.93
CA PHE A 124 -11.57 7.08 23.83
C PHE A 124 -11.11 6.64 25.24
N PRO A 125 -10.70 5.38 25.41
CA PRO A 125 -9.97 4.99 26.61
C PRO A 125 -8.69 5.84 26.73
N GLN A 126 -8.16 5.98 27.96
CA GLN A 126 -6.91 6.71 28.20
C GLN A 126 -5.77 6.11 27.36
N ASN A 127 -5.71 4.78 27.33
CA ASN A 127 -4.77 4.03 26.52
C ASN A 127 -5.55 3.35 25.40
N ILE A 128 -5.26 3.69 24.15
CA ILE A 128 -5.96 3.12 23.00
C ILE A 128 -5.39 1.73 22.70
N ASP A 129 -6.17 0.68 23.01
CA ASP A 129 -5.83 -0.69 22.60
C ASP A 129 -6.18 -0.90 21.12
N PHE A 130 -5.16 -0.84 20.26
CA PHE A 130 -5.33 -1.07 18.83
C PHE A 130 -5.83 -2.49 18.50
N HIS A 131 -5.59 -3.51 19.33
CA HIS A 131 -6.19 -4.83 19.09
C HIS A 131 -7.71 -4.78 19.23
N VAL A 132 -8.26 -3.95 20.12
CA VAL A 132 -9.71 -3.74 20.22
C VAL A 132 -10.24 -3.03 18.98
N ALA A 133 -9.54 -2.01 18.50
CA ALA A 133 -9.88 -1.31 17.25
C ALA A 133 -9.84 -2.26 16.03
N ARG A 134 -8.73 -3.00 15.85
CA ARG A 134 -8.56 -4.00 14.79
C ARG A 134 -9.60 -5.13 14.90
N LYS A 135 -9.96 -5.57 16.12
CA LYS A 135 -11.00 -6.58 16.34
C LYS A 135 -12.37 -6.12 15.83
N GLN A 136 -12.70 -4.84 15.96
CA GLN A 136 -13.93 -4.27 15.38
C GLN A 136 -13.90 -4.33 13.86
N LEU A 137 -12.78 -3.94 13.22
CA LEU A 137 -12.62 -4.06 11.77
C LEU A 137 -12.77 -5.50 11.29
N VAL A 138 -12.10 -6.45 11.94
CA VAL A 138 -12.14 -7.87 11.54
C VAL A 138 -13.54 -8.45 11.68
N ARG A 139 -14.24 -8.17 12.78
CA ARG A 139 -15.63 -8.66 12.97
C ARG A 139 -16.64 -7.94 12.07
N GLY A 140 -16.41 -6.66 11.80
CA GLY A 140 -17.12 -5.89 10.80
C GLY A 140 -16.77 -6.30 9.36
N ALA A 141 -15.76 -7.15 9.19
CA ALA A 141 -15.15 -7.50 7.90
C ALA A 141 -14.77 -6.24 7.07
N CYS A 142 -14.34 -5.16 7.73
CA CYS A 142 -13.98 -3.90 7.10
C CYS A 142 -12.46 -3.80 6.87
N HIS A 143 -12.07 -3.22 5.73
CA HIS A 143 -10.66 -3.10 5.32
C HIS A 143 -9.96 -1.98 6.07
N ASN A 144 -10.57 -0.80 6.06
CA ASN A 144 -10.14 0.38 6.80
C ASN A 144 -11.32 0.95 7.58
N GLY A 145 -11.04 1.86 8.51
CA GLY A 145 -12.10 2.57 9.20
C GLY A 145 -11.61 3.69 10.08
N VAL A 146 -12.58 4.40 10.64
CA VAL A 146 -12.38 5.49 11.56
C VAL A 146 -13.34 5.35 12.75
N ILE A 147 -12.81 5.55 13.95
CA ILE A 147 -13.64 5.83 15.13
C ILE A 147 -13.47 7.30 15.46
N PHE A 148 -14.56 8.04 15.60
CA PHE A 148 -14.54 9.42 16.08
C PHE A 148 -14.84 9.48 17.57
N GLU A 149 -14.04 10.21 18.34
CA GLU A 149 -14.39 10.63 19.69
C GLU A 149 -15.23 11.92 19.60
N GLY A 150 -16.46 11.87 20.10
CA GLY A 150 -17.35 13.02 20.02
C GLY A 150 -18.51 13.02 21.00
N ASN A 151 -19.06 14.21 21.22
CA ASN A 151 -20.20 14.40 22.10
C ASN A 151 -21.51 14.28 21.32
N PRO A 152 -22.33 13.23 21.55
CA PRO A 152 -23.58 13.01 20.81
C PRO A 152 -24.63 14.11 21.05
N TYR A 153 -24.52 14.88 22.13
CA TYR A 153 -25.44 15.99 22.43
C TYR A 153 -25.03 17.30 21.75
N LYS A 154 -23.73 17.52 21.55
CA LYS A 154 -23.18 18.74 20.93
C LYS A 154 -22.88 18.57 19.44
N ASN A 155 -22.99 17.34 18.92
CA ASN A 155 -22.62 16.98 17.56
C ASN A 155 -21.21 17.48 17.17
N SER A 156 -20.27 17.40 18.11
CA SER A 156 -18.88 17.86 17.96
C SER A 156 -17.92 16.70 18.12
N ILE A 157 -16.86 16.67 17.30
CA ILE A 157 -15.76 15.72 17.42
C ILE A 157 -14.52 16.39 18.03
N GLY A 158 -13.73 15.63 18.77
CA GLY A 158 -12.47 16.10 19.36
C GLY A 158 -11.24 15.41 18.80
N ARG A 159 -11.34 14.13 18.46
CA ARG A 159 -10.27 13.30 17.91
C ARG A 159 -10.83 12.21 17.02
N ALA A 160 -10.00 11.63 16.16
CA ALA A 160 -10.34 10.42 15.42
C ALA A 160 -9.20 9.39 15.48
N LEU A 161 -9.56 8.11 15.36
CA LEU A 161 -8.62 7.01 15.20
C LEU A 161 -8.85 6.40 13.83
N TRP A 162 -7.93 6.63 12.90
CA TRP A 162 -7.84 5.90 11.64
C TRP A 162 -7.18 4.54 11.86
N MET A 163 -7.65 3.50 11.17
CA MET A 163 -7.16 2.13 11.33
C MET A 163 -7.38 1.29 10.08
N SER A 164 -6.50 0.31 9.86
CA SER A 164 -6.62 -0.71 8.82
C SER A 164 -6.60 -2.14 9.38
N MET A 165 -7.14 -3.08 8.62
CA MET A 165 -7.02 -4.51 8.91
C MET A 165 -5.56 -4.98 8.82
N GLN A 166 -4.71 -4.25 8.07
CA GLN A 166 -3.27 -4.47 7.88
C GLN A 166 -2.41 -3.74 8.95
N GLY A 167 -2.98 -3.42 10.11
CA GLY A 167 -2.17 -2.95 11.25
C GLY A 167 -1.85 -1.45 11.27
N ASN A 168 -2.06 -0.72 10.16
CA ASN A 168 -1.83 0.72 10.11
C ASN A 168 -2.83 1.46 10.98
N TYR A 169 -2.36 2.48 11.70
CA TYR A 169 -3.22 3.35 12.50
C TYR A 169 -2.66 4.75 12.67
N ALA A 170 -3.55 5.71 12.93
CA ALA A 170 -3.17 7.07 13.26
C ALA A 170 -4.22 7.70 14.18
N ILE A 171 -3.76 8.37 15.23
CA ILE A 171 -4.60 9.28 16.01
C ILE A 171 -4.56 10.65 15.32
N ILE A 172 -5.73 11.17 15.00
CA ILE A 172 -5.92 12.45 14.31
C ILE A 172 -6.49 13.42 15.33
N GLU A 173 -5.76 14.51 15.55
CA GLU A 173 -6.10 15.57 16.49
C GLU A 173 -6.05 16.93 15.79
N GLY A 174 -6.82 17.91 16.26
CA GLY A 174 -6.91 19.23 15.66
C GLY A 174 -8.30 19.82 15.81
N SER A 175 -8.59 20.87 15.06
CA SER A 175 -9.95 21.34 14.83
C SER A 175 -10.79 20.27 14.12
N GLN A 176 -12.11 20.37 14.24
CA GLN A 176 -13.02 19.43 13.60
C GLN A 176 -12.84 19.38 12.07
N ASP A 177 -12.58 20.53 11.43
CA ASP A 177 -12.34 20.59 9.99
C ASP A 177 -11.02 19.92 9.61
N GLU A 178 -9.93 20.16 10.35
CA GLU A 178 -8.64 19.48 10.14
C GLU A 178 -8.76 17.96 10.28
N ILE A 179 -9.53 17.49 11.27
CA ILE A 179 -9.78 16.05 11.45
C ILE A 179 -10.53 15.47 10.25
N PHE A 180 -11.57 16.15 9.76
CA PHE A 180 -12.30 15.69 8.59
C PHE A 180 -11.44 15.68 7.33
N ASP A 181 -10.65 16.72 7.11
CA ASP A 181 -9.77 16.82 5.95
C ASP A 181 -8.72 15.72 5.93
N GLU A 182 -8.11 15.40 7.08
CA GLU A 182 -7.17 14.29 7.22
C GLU A 182 -7.84 12.93 6.97
N VAL A 183 -9.07 12.72 7.46
CA VAL A 183 -9.84 11.50 7.16
C VAL A 183 -10.19 11.41 5.68
N ILE A 184 -10.53 12.52 5.03
CA ILE A 184 -10.79 12.56 3.58
C ILE A 184 -9.52 12.26 2.79
N PHE A 185 -8.39 12.85 3.17
CA PHE A 185 -7.12 12.59 2.52
C PHE A 185 -6.75 11.10 2.59
N ARG A 186 -6.85 10.50 3.78
CA ARG A 186 -6.62 9.05 3.99
C ARG A 186 -7.62 8.18 3.23
N THR A 187 -8.88 8.59 3.16
CA THR A 187 -9.89 7.89 2.36
C THR A 187 -9.53 7.93 0.87
N LEU A 188 -9.14 9.10 0.35
CA LEU A 188 -8.69 9.24 -1.04
C LEU A 188 -7.44 8.40 -1.32
N ASN A 189 -6.49 8.34 -0.38
CA ASN A 189 -5.32 7.49 -0.51
C ASN A 189 -5.70 6.01 -0.59
N HIS A 190 -6.54 5.50 0.30
CA HIS A 190 -6.81 4.07 0.34
C HIS A 190 -7.83 3.58 -0.70
N TYR A 191 -8.75 4.46 -1.13
CA TYR A 191 -9.86 4.07 -2.02
C TYR A 191 -9.81 4.74 -3.41
N GLY A 192 -9.09 5.85 -3.53
CA GLY A 192 -8.89 6.61 -4.76
C GLY A 192 -7.47 6.49 -5.34
N ALA A 193 -6.52 5.82 -4.66
CA ALA A 193 -5.20 5.59 -5.24
C ALA A 193 -5.23 4.69 -6.48
N ASP A 194 -4.34 4.98 -7.42
CA ASP A 194 -4.09 4.15 -8.59
C ASP A 194 -3.04 3.07 -8.25
N PHE A 195 -3.50 1.85 -8.01
CA PHE A 195 -2.66 0.67 -7.77
C PHE A 195 -2.18 0.07 -9.09
N VAL A 196 -0.87 -0.03 -9.25
CA VAL A 196 -0.25 -0.37 -10.54
C VAL A 196 0.19 -1.83 -10.53
N THR A 197 -0.74 -2.72 -10.91
CA THR A 197 -0.60 -4.17 -10.67
C THR A 197 -0.87 -5.03 -11.90
N GLU A 198 -1.07 -4.44 -13.08
CA GLU A 198 -1.34 -5.21 -14.30
C GLU A 198 -0.14 -6.10 -14.63
N ARG A 199 -0.42 -7.40 -14.78
CA ARG A 199 0.58 -8.38 -15.16
C ARG A 199 0.46 -8.72 -16.63
N GLU A 200 1.57 -8.62 -17.34
CA GLU A 200 1.74 -9.13 -18.69
C GLU A 200 2.73 -10.29 -18.69
N ASP A 201 2.46 -11.34 -19.45
CA ASP A 201 3.43 -12.42 -19.68
C ASP A 201 4.13 -12.18 -21.03
N TYR A 202 5.46 -12.29 -21.09
CA TYR A 202 6.25 -11.94 -22.28
C TYR A 202 7.23 -13.05 -22.71
N GLN A 203 7.33 -13.19 -24.03
CA GLN A 203 8.37 -13.92 -24.76
C GLN A 203 9.08 -12.91 -25.67
N GLU A 204 10.29 -13.22 -26.15
CA GLU A 204 10.96 -12.40 -27.17
C GLU A 204 10.07 -12.19 -28.41
N GLU A 205 10.40 -11.21 -29.24
CA GLU A 205 9.62 -10.88 -30.45
C GLU A 205 9.44 -12.08 -31.40
N ASP A 206 10.37 -13.04 -31.37
CA ASP A 206 10.31 -14.27 -32.16
C ASP A 206 9.60 -15.44 -31.43
N GLY A 207 8.99 -15.17 -30.27
CA GLY A 207 8.27 -16.14 -29.44
C GLY A 207 9.16 -17.02 -28.58
N ARG A 208 10.49 -16.81 -28.55
CA ARG A 208 11.37 -17.60 -27.70
C ARG A 208 11.40 -17.07 -26.27
N PRO A 209 11.46 -17.98 -25.29
CA PRO A 209 11.74 -17.60 -23.92
C PRO A 209 13.22 -17.25 -23.75
N TRP A 210 13.49 -16.08 -23.18
CA TRP A 210 14.87 -15.58 -23.01
C TRP A 210 15.49 -15.95 -21.66
N LEU A 211 14.68 -16.08 -20.61
CA LEU A 211 15.15 -16.46 -19.26
C LEU A 211 15.41 -17.97 -19.22
N PRO A 212 16.66 -18.47 -19.12
CA PRO A 212 16.91 -19.91 -19.16
C PRO A 212 16.38 -20.57 -17.88
N TRP A 213 15.52 -21.59 -18.01
CA TRP A 213 14.93 -22.28 -16.86
C TRP A 213 16.00 -22.86 -15.93
N LYS A 214 17.07 -23.43 -16.49
CA LYS A 214 18.16 -24.02 -15.71
C LYS A 214 18.80 -22.98 -14.78
N GLU A 215 19.16 -21.82 -15.32
CA GLU A 215 19.78 -20.74 -14.56
C GLU A 215 18.83 -20.18 -13.50
N TRP A 216 17.55 -20.00 -13.87
CA TRP A 216 16.52 -19.57 -12.92
C TRP A 216 16.29 -20.58 -11.78
N ALA A 217 16.24 -21.87 -12.09
CA ALA A 217 15.93 -22.93 -11.13
C ALA A 217 17.13 -23.27 -10.22
N GLU A 218 18.35 -23.14 -10.72
CA GLU A 218 19.59 -23.38 -9.97
C GLU A 218 20.01 -22.17 -9.11
N SER A 219 19.37 -21.02 -9.29
CA SER A 219 19.66 -19.82 -8.49
C SER A 219 19.48 -20.06 -6.99
N SER A 220 20.50 -19.72 -6.20
CA SER A 220 20.46 -19.83 -4.73
C SER A 220 19.39 -18.94 -4.08
N HIS A 221 18.90 -17.95 -4.84
CA HIS A 221 18.02 -16.89 -4.38
C HIS A 221 16.67 -17.39 -3.87
N HIS A 222 16.17 -18.51 -4.40
CA HIS A 222 14.94 -19.13 -3.89
C HIS A 222 15.07 -19.56 -2.43
N ARG A 223 16.16 -20.25 -2.10
CA ARG A 223 16.43 -20.70 -0.71
C ARG A 223 16.81 -19.54 0.18
N GLU A 224 17.59 -18.63 -0.35
CA GLU A 224 18.10 -17.49 0.38
C GLU A 224 17.00 -16.49 0.79
N ASN A 225 16.06 -16.17 -0.11
CA ASN A 225 14.89 -15.37 0.22
C ASN A 225 13.98 -16.11 1.20
N TRP A 226 13.85 -17.43 1.07
CA TRP A 226 13.12 -18.25 2.03
C TRP A 226 13.71 -18.16 3.45
N HIS A 227 15.02 -18.35 3.60
CA HIS A 227 15.69 -18.28 4.90
C HIS A 227 15.52 -16.92 5.56
N ALA A 228 15.75 -15.83 4.82
CA ALA A 228 15.65 -14.52 5.41
C ALA A 228 14.20 -14.15 5.78
N ALA A 229 13.21 -14.65 5.03
CA ALA A 229 11.81 -14.52 5.45
C ALA A 229 11.52 -15.28 6.76
N GLN A 230 12.15 -16.44 6.99
CA GLN A 230 12.07 -17.12 8.29
C GLN A 230 12.74 -16.29 9.39
N ASP A 231 13.94 -15.78 9.17
CA ASP A 231 14.69 -15.00 10.16
C ASP A 231 13.91 -13.75 10.61
N LEU A 232 13.33 -13.01 9.66
CA LEU A 232 12.50 -11.84 9.95
C LEU A 232 11.19 -12.20 10.66
N PHE A 233 10.57 -13.33 10.29
CA PHE A 233 9.36 -13.82 10.93
C PHE A 233 9.58 -14.26 12.37
N GLU A 234 10.70 -14.93 12.66
CA GLU A 234 11.10 -15.33 14.01
C GLU A 234 11.29 -14.14 14.94
N GLN A 235 11.60 -12.97 14.40
CA GLN A 235 11.76 -11.72 15.13
C GLN A 235 10.52 -10.82 15.09
N HIS A 236 9.40 -11.33 14.55
CA HIS A 236 8.13 -10.61 14.44
C HIS A 236 8.21 -9.29 13.65
N LEU A 237 9.18 -9.19 12.73
CA LEU A 237 9.34 -8.02 11.86
C LEU A 237 8.48 -8.12 10.59
N ILE A 238 8.14 -9.34 10.18
CA ILE A 238 7.20 -9.61 9.09
C ILE A 238 6.19 -10.68 9.54
N GLU A 239 5.00 -10.65 8.95
CA GLU A 239 3.97 -11.65 9.21
C GLU A 239 3.68 -12.46 7.94
N ASP A 240 3.49 -13.78 8.08
CA ASP A 240 3.10 -14.64 6.96
C ASP A 240 1.67 -14.35 6.47
N GLU A 241 0.79 -14.12 7.45
CA GLU A 241 -0.59 -13.69 7.30
C GLU A 241 -0.99 -12.96 8.58
N VAL A 242 -1.88 -11.97 8.46
CA VAL A 242 -2.51 -11.39 9.66
C VAL A 242 -3.27 -12.51 10.38
N ASN A 243 -2.93 -12.80 11.63
CA ASN A 243 -3.60 -13.85 12.40
C ASN A 243 -5.01 -13.42 12.86
N LEU A 244 -5.96 -13.43 11.92
CA LEU A 244 -7.33 -12.98 12.17
C LEU A 244 -8.08 -13.90 13.14
N ARG A 245 -7.62 -15.14 13.35
CA ARG A 245 -8.26 -16.11 14.26
C ARG A 245 -8.26 -15.66 15.72
N ARG A 246 -7.41 -14.70 16.08
CA ARG A 246 -7.43 -14.04 17.40
C ARG A 246 -8.66 -13.16 17.60
N TYR A 247 -9.30 -12.72 16.53
CA TYR A 247 -10.37 -11.71 16.57
C TYR A 247 -11.76 -12.28 16.27
N ALA A 248 -11.86 -13.37 15.51
CA ALA A 248 -13.13 -14.01 15.16
C ALA A 248 -13.03 -15.55 15.00
N PRO A 249 -14.15 -16.29 15.09
CA PRO A 249 -14.18 -17.74 14.93
C PRO A 249 -13.65 -18.21 13.56
N TYR A 250 -13.07 -19.42 13.50
CA TYR A 250 -12.43 -19.95 12.29
C TYR A 250 -13.33 -19.92 11.03
N TYR A 251 -14.61 -20.30 11.17
CA TYR A 251 -15.57 -20.26 10.06
C TYR A 251 -15.72 -18.84 9.50
N PHE A 252 -15.82 -17.83 10.37
CA PHE A 252 -15.89 -16.42 10.00
C PHE A 252 -14.62 -15.97 9.27
N ILE A 253 -13.45 -16.35 9.78
CA ILE A 253 -12.16 -15.98 9.16
C ILE A 253 -12.01 -16.60 7.77
N ARG A 254 -12.33 -17.88 7.60
CA ARG A 254 -12.27 -18.54 6.29
C ARG A 254 -13.14 -17.81 5.26
N LEU A 255 -14.32 -17.42 5.70
CA LEU A 255 -15.31 -16.67 4.94
C LEU A 255 -14.80 -15.27 4.58
N LEU A 256 -14.22 -14.55 5.54
CA LEU A 256 -13.56 -13.27 5.34
C LEU A 256 -12.42 -13.37 4.31
N MET A 257 -11.53 -14.36 4.44
CA MET A 257 -10.42 -14.58 3.52
C MET A 257 -10.86 -14.83 2.07
N ILE A 258 -12.00 -15.50 1.87
CA ILE A 258 -12.62 -15.67 0.55
C ILE A 258 -13.17 -14.34 0.03
N ALA A 259 -13.77 -13.53 0.92
CA ALA A 259 -14.38 -12.25 0.56
C ALA A 259 -13.35 -11.16 0.20
N ILE A 260 -12.24 -11.08 0.94
CA ILE A 260 -11.19 -10.05 0.76
C ILE A 260 -10.02 -10.52 -0.12
N ASN A 261 -10.19 -11.66 -0.81
CA ASN A 261 -9.29 -12.22 -1.82
C ASN A 261 -7.80 -12.28 -1.43
N LYS A 262 -7.48 -12.58 -0.15
CA LYS A 262 -6.11 -12.71 0.43
C LYS A 262 -5.14 -11.53 0.26
N SER A 263 -5.35 -10.62 -0.69
CA SER A 263 -4.49 -9.47 -0.98
C SER A 263 -4.41 -8.47 0.16
N ALA A 264 -5.40 -8.50 1.07
CA ALA A 264 -5.47 -7.62 2.25
C ALA A 264 -4.92 -8.24 3.55
N ILE A 265 -4.34 -9.46 3.53
CA ILE A 265 -4.03 -10.25 4.77
C ILE A 265 -2.55 -10.67 4.85
N GLY A 266 -1.65 -9.90 4.25
CA GLY A 266 -0.21 -10.07 4.42
C GLY A 266 0.43 -8.70 4.48
N GLU A 267 1.45 -8.56 5.31
CA GLU A 267 2.24 -7.35 5.47
C GLU A 267 3.68 -7.74 5.11
N SER A 268 4.43 -6.84 4.50
CA SER A 268 5.78 -7.05 3.94
C SER A 268 5.86 -7.67 2.54
N MET A 269 6.81 -7.14 1.77
CA MET A 269 7.28 -7.70 0.51
C MET A 269 8.80 -7.67 0.53
N ARG A 270 9.43 -8.76 0.10
CA ARG A 270 10.82 -8.75 -0.35
C ARG A 270 10.89 -8.86 -1.87
N GLY A 271 11.79 -8.10 -2.47
CA GLY A 271 12.21 -8.30 -3.85
C GLY A 271 13.70 -8.02 -4.04
N GLN A 272 14.28 -8.62 -5.08
CA GLN A 272 15.73 -8.59 -5.30
C GLN A 272 16.06 -8.50 -6.79
N TYR A 273 16.94 -7.57 -7.17
CA TYR A 273 17.44 -7.47 -8.52
C TYR A 273 18.53 -8.51 -8.76
N LEU A 274 18.43 -9.26 -9.86
CA LEU A 274 19.40 -10.28 -10.27
C LEU A 274 20.12 -9.79 -11.53
N PRO A 275 21.29 -9.15 -11.40
CA PRO A 275 21.95 -8.49 -12.53
C PRO A 275 22.38 -9.46 -13.63
N ASP A 276 22.81 -10.67 -13.25
CA ASP A 276 23.22 -11.72 -14.19
C ASP A 276 22.05 -12.20 -15.05
N LEU A 277 20.88 -12.37 -14.44
CA LEU A 277 19.67 -12.80 -15.14
C LEU A 277 18.86 -11.64 -15.73
N GLY A 278 19.21 -10.39 -15.41
CA GLY A 278 18.48 -9.21 -15.87
C GLY A 278 17.01 -9.16 -15.44
N VAL A 279 16.68 -9.76 -14.29
CA VAL A 279 15.32 -9.77 -13.73
C VAL A 279 15.30 -9.22 -12.31
N TYR A 280 14.18 -8.67 -11.90
CA TYR A 280 13.85 -8.43 -10.50
C TYR A 280 12.92 -9.53 -10.01
N VAL A 281 13.26 -10.19 -8.90
CA VAL A 281 12.42 -11.24 -8.33
C VAL A 281 11.56 -10.68 -7.23
N VAL A 282 10.29 -11.05 -7.22
CA VAL A 282 9.32 -10.54 -6.24
C VAL A 282 8.59 -11.66 -5.52
N THR A 283 8.33 -11.42 -4.24
CA THR A 283 7.39 -12.22 -3.44
C THR A 283 5.94 -12.04 -3.92
N PRO A 284 5.05 -13.02 -3.66
CA PRO A 284 3.66 -12.95 -4.10
C PRO A 284 2.88 -11.91 -3.32
N SER A 285 1.79 -11.39 -3.88
CA SER A 285 0.86 -10.50 -3.18
C SER A 285 0.02 -11.23 -2.12
N GLY A 286 -0.23 -10.57 -0.98
CA GLY A 286 -1.04 -11.11 0.14
C GLY A 286 -0.31 -12.12 1.02
N GLY A 287 -1.06 -12.96 1.75
CA GLY A 287 -0.45 -13.96 2.66
C GLY A 287 0.45 -14.99 1.95
N LYS A 288 1.23 -15.75 2.74
CA LYS A 288 2.36 -16.62 2.32
C LYS A 288 3.70 -15.89 2.12
N LYS A 289 3.95 -14.83 2.89
CA LYS A 289 5.21 -14.08 2.86
C LYS A 289 6.38 -14.85 3.47
N VAL A 290 6.08 -15.88 4.27
CA VAL A 290 7.07 -16.66 5.04
C VAL A 290 6.95 -18.15 4.71
N LYS A 291 5.73 -18.71 4.74
CA LYS A 291 5.48 -20.16 4.59
C LYS A 291 5.28 -20.58 3.14
N TRP A 292 6.25 -20.24 2.31
CA TRP A 292 6.36 -20.70 0.93
C TRP A 292 7.42 -21.80 0.76
N ASN A 293 7.34 -22.55 -0.34
CA ASN A 293 8.34 -23.55 -0.70
C ASN A 293 9.43 -22.87 -1.57
N PRO A 294 10.73 -23.02 -1.25
CA PRO A 294 11.82 -22.52 -2.07
C PRO A 294 12.03 -23.30 -3.38
N ASP A 295 11.20 -24.29 -3.70
CA ASP A 295 11.22 -24.95 -5.00
C ASP A 295 10.78 -23.96 -6.11
N PRO A 296 11.63 -23.65 -7.10
CA PRO A 296 11.30 -22.74 -8.20
C PRO A 296 10.07 -23.19 -9.02
N ILE A 297 9.74 -24.49 -9.01
CA ILE A 297 8.57 -25.03 -9.73
C ILE A 297 7.26 -24.55 -9.11
N ASP A 298 7.25 -24.24 -7.82
CA ASP A 298 6.04 -23.77 -7.14
C ASP A 298 5.69 -22.31 -7.48
N GLY A 299 6.57 -21.59 -8.19
CA GLY A 299 6.28 -20.27 -8.73
C GLY A 299 6.02 -19.19 -7.68
N HIS A 300 6.54 -19.41 -6.46
CA HIS A 300 6.40 -18.50 -5.34
C HIS A 300 7.21 -17.21 -5.51
N LEU A 301 8.41 -17.31 -6.07
CA LEU A 301 9.17 -16.16 -6.57
C LEU A 301 8.82 -15.90 -8.02
N THR A 302 8.41 -14.67 -8.32
CA THR A 302 8.03 -14.25 -9.67
C THR A 302 9.16 -13.41 -10.27
N PRO A 303 9.79 -13.84 -11.38
CA PRO A 303 10.75 -13.00 -12.08
C PRO A 303 10.01 -11.89 -12.83
N VAL A 304 10.58 -10.71 -12.85
CA VAL A 304 10.04 -9.53 -13.52
C VAL A 304 11.12 -8.90 -14.37
N SER A 305 10.80 -8.65 -15.63
CA SER A 305 11.77 -8.27 -16.65
C SER A 305 11.64 -6.83 -17.11
N HIS A 306 10.43 -6.29 -17.05
CA HIS A 306 10.11 -4.94 -17.46
C HIS A 306 9.04 -4.35 -16.54
N ILE A 307 9.03 -3.02 -16.48
CA ILE A 307 7.94 -2.22 -15.94
C ILE A 307 7.16 -1.62 -17.10
N THR A 308 5.83 -1.57 -17.00
CA THR A 308 4.94 -0.88 -17.95
C THR A 308 4.23 0.25 -17.22
N LYS A 309 3.53 1.13 -17.94
CA LYS A 309 2.79 2.22 -17.28
C LYS A 309 1.77 1.71 -16.24
N ASN A 310 1.24 0.51 -16.43
CA ASN A 310 0.14 -0.06 -15.65
C ASN A 310 0.54 -1.25 -14.76
N GLY A 311 1.78 -1.73 -14.86
CA GLY A 311 2.27 -2.80 -14.00
C GLY A 311 3.61 -3.34 -14.47
N TYR A 312 3.69 -4.64 -14.73
CA TYR A 312 4.95 -5.32 -14.92
C TYR A 312 4.85 -6.54 -15.84
N VAL A 313 6.01 -6.93 -16.35
CA VAL A 313 6.14 -8.01 -17.33
C VAL A 313 6.91 -9.19 -16.75
N VAL A 314 6.24 -10.34 -16.68
CA VAL A 314 6.82 -11.62 -16.25
C VAL A 314 7.40 -12.34 -17.48
N PRO A 315 8.72 -12.59 -17.53
CA PRO A 315 9.31 -13.36 -18.61
C PRO A 315 8.92 -14.83 -18.46
N ILE A 316 8.55 -15.48 -19.58
CA ILE A 316 8.31 -16.92 -19.59
C ILE A 316 9.68 -17.62 -19.68
N PRO A 317 10.07 -18.46 -18.69
CA PRO A 317 11.36 -19.15 -18.74
C PRO A 317 11.42 -20.23 -19.83
N GLY A 318 12.60 -20.41 -20.41
CA GLY A 318 12.88 -21.22 -21.56
C GLY A 318 13.54 -22.55 -21.29
N GLY A 319 13.39 -23.50 -22.22
CA GLY A 319 13.91 -24.87 -22.08
C GLY A 319 12.88 -25.90 -21.61
N ARG A 320 11.59 -25.53 -21.60
CA ARG A 320 10.50 -26.42 -21.19
C ARG A 320 9.77 -27.08 -22.36
N ASN A 321 10.47 -27.88 -23.15
CA ASN A 321 9.80 -29.06 -23.75
C ASN A 321 9.48 -30.13 -22.68
N VAL A 322 9.89 -29.92 -21.43
CA VAL A 322 9.72 -30.81 -20.29
C VAL A 322 8.43 -30.46 -19.57
N VAL A 323 7.31 -31.04 -20.02
CA VAL A 323 6.33 -31.57 -19.06
C VAL A 323 7.18 -32.17 -17.94
N ILE A 324 7.12 -31.68 -16.69
CA ILE A 324 7.63 -32.48 -15.57
C ILE A 324 7.05 -33.86 -15.83
N GLU A 325 7.87 -34.89 -16.06
CA GLU A 325 7.34 -36.23 -16.29
C GLU A 325 6.41 -36.53 -15.10
N GLY A 326 5.09 -36.48 -15.35
CA GLY A 326 4.04 -36.54 -14.33
C GLY A 326 3.14 -35.32 -14.04
N ARG A 327 3.37 -34.08 -14.55
CA ARG A 327 2.54 -32.89 -14.18
C ARG A 327 2.14 -31.86 -15.28
N GLY A 328 2.23 -32.18 -16.56
CA GLY A 328 1.43 -31.62 -17.69
C GLY A 328 1.08 -30.13 -17.85
N LYS A 329 1.60 -29.15 -17.08
CA LYS A 329 1.19 -27.72 -17.19
C LYS A 329 2.35 -26.74 -16.99
N PRO A 330 2.35 -25.58 -17.71
CA PRO A 330 3.21 -24.40 -17.47
C PRO A 330 3.37 -24.05 -15.98
N ILE A 331 4.54 -23.55 -15.56
CA ILE A 331 4.71 -23.03 -14.19
C ILE A 331 3.81 -21.82 -14.09
N LYS A 332 2.94 -21.83 -13.08
CA LYS A 332 2.07 -20.70 -12.81
C LYS A 332 2.72 -19.88 -11.71
N TYR A 333 3.45 -18.85 -12.11
CA TYR A 333 3.93 -17.85 -11.17
C TYR A 333 2.74 -17.17 -10.50
N ALA A 334 2.88 -16.90 -9.20
CA ALA A 334 1.96 -16.05 -8.48
C ALA A 334 1.94 -14.64 -9.08
N ASP A 335 0.91 -13.86 -8.76
CA ASP A 335 0.97 -12.42 -9.03
C ASP A 335 1.95 -11.80 -8.03
N GLY A 336 2.85 -10.97 -8.55
CA GLY A 336 3.79 -10.20 -7.75
C GLY A 336 3.05 -9.29 -6.76
N SER A 337 3.73 -8.93 -5.68
CA SER A 337 3.19 -8.04 -4.65
C SER A 337 2.73 -6.70 -5.23
N VAL A 338 1.80 -6.02 -4.55
CA VAL A 338 1.28 -4.72 -5.03
C VAL A 338 2.39 -3.67 -5.15
N GLU A 339 3.46 -3.81 -4.36
CA GLU A 339 4.66 -2.97 -4.33
C GLU A 339 5.64 -3.26 -5.49
N THR A 340 5.34 -4.24 -6.35
CA THR A 340 6.23 -4.64 -7.46
C THR A 340 6.60 -3.43 -8.33
N PHE A 341 5.61 -2.64 -8.75
CA PHE A 341 5.84 -1.48 -9.61
C PHE A 341 6.75 -0.44 -8.94
N GLU A 342 6.51 -0.17 -7.65
CA GLU A 342 7.30 0.75 -6.83
C GLU A 342 8.77 0.32 -6.72
N ASN A 343 9.02 -0.95 -6.40
CA ASN A 343 10.38 -1.49 -6.29
C ASN A 343 11.15 -1.45 -7.61
N LEU A 344 10.49 -1.76 -8.71
CA LEU A 344 11.10 -1.70 -10.04
C LEU A 344 11.54 -0.27 -10.38
N GLN A 345 10.75 0.74 -10.01
CA GLN A 345 11.15 2.13 -10.20
C GLN A 345 12.38 2.48 -9.38
N VAL A 346 12.51 2.00 -8.14
CA VAL A 346 13.71 2.21 -7.32
C VAL A 346 14.95 1.61 -7.99
N VAL A 347 14.86 0.36 -8.46
CA VAL A 347 15.96 -0.32 -9.15
C VAL A 347 16.37 0.42 -10.43
N ILE A 348 15.39 0.90 -11.20
CA ILE A 348 15.65 1.68 -12.42
C ILE A 348 16.23 3.06 -12.06
N ALA A 349 15.69 3.74 -11.04
CA ALA A 349 16.17 5.04 -10.57
C ALA A 349 17.64 4.98 -10.16
N LEU A 350 18.03 3.93 -9.42
CA LEU A 350 19.42 3.73 -9.01
C LEU A 350 20.33 3.52 -10.23
N GLN A 351 19.91 2.70 -11.20
CA GLN A 351 20.65 2.51 -12.44
C GLN A 351 20.74 3.79 -13.27
N MET A 352 19.71 4.63 -13.27
CA MET A 352 19.70 5.91 -13.96
C MET A 352 20.63 6.94 -13.29
N ALA A 353 20.60 7.01 -11.96
CA ALA A 353 21.52 7.85 -11.19
C ALA A 353 22.97 7.48 -11.49
N LYS A 354 23.24 6.17 -11.55
CA LYS A 354 24.55 5.60 -11.89
C LYS A 354 25.01 5.89 -13.31
N LYS A 355 24.22 5.44 -14.29
CA LYS A 355 24.65 5.39 -15.70
C LYS A 355 24.54 6.74 -16.40
N TYR A 356 23.52 7.53 -16.03
CA TYR A 356 23.16 8.75 -16.75
C TYR A 356 23.27 10.01 -15.88
N GLY A 357 23.67 9.88 -14.61
CA GLY A 357 23.85 11.02 -13.71
C GLY A 357 22.55 11.71 -13.32
N ILE A 358 21.41 11.00 -13.37
CA ILE A 358 20.11 11.52 -12.93
C ILE A 358 20.10 11.58 -11.39
N LYS A 359 20.34 12.76 -10.82
CA LYS A 359 20.51 12.95 -9.37
C LYS A 359 19.34 13.61 -8.66
N THR A 360 18.27 13.93 -9.38
CA THR A 360 17.08 14.57 -8.78
C THR A 360 15.83 13.78 -9.11
N TYR A 361 14.88 13.80 -8.17
CA TYR A 361 13.57 13.17 -8.34
C TYR A 361 12.87 13.67 -9.61
N GLN A 362 12.86 14.98 -9.86
CA GLN A 362 12.18 15.57 -11.01
C GLN A 362 12.80 15.13 -12.35
N ALA A 363 14.12 15.04 -12.42
CA ALA A 363 14.80 14.55 -13.63
C ALA A 363 14.47 13.07 -13.90
N PHE A 364 14.41 12.24 -12.85
CA PHE A 364 14.02 10.84 -12.99
C PHE A 364 12.56 10.68 -13.44
N MET A 365 11.64 11.42 -12.82
CA MET A 365 10.22 11.36 -13.21
C MET A 365 9.99 11.84 -14.65
N SER A 366 10.72 12.87 -15.10
CA SER A 366 10.68 13.31 -16.50
C SER A 366 11.15 12.19 -17.42
N TRP A 367 12.32 11.60 -17.13
CA TRP A 367 12.86 10.49 -17.91
C TRP A 367 11.89 9.31 -17.97
N LEU A 368 11.31 8.91 -16.84
CA LEU A 368 10.37 7.80 -16.73
C LEU A 368 9.14 8.00 -17.62
N ASN A 369 8.57 9.21 -17.60
CA ASN A 369 7.42 9.56 -18.43
C ASN A 369 7.76 9.53 -19.92
N ASP A 370 8.93 10.07 -20.31
CA ASP A 370 9.39 10.04 -21.69
C ASP A 370 9.57 8.59 -22.18
N GLN A 371 10.16 7.72 -21.36
CA GLN A 371 10.35 6.32 -21.69
C GLN A 371 9.03 5.57 -21.86
N PHE A 372 8.04 5.79 -20.97
CA PHE A 372 6.72 5.19 -21.14
C PHE A 372 6.02 5.69 -22.41
N ASN A 373 6.16 6.97 -22.75
CA ASN A 373 5.55 7.53 -23.96
C ASN A 373 6.20 7.00 -25.25
N LEU A 374 7.52 6.78 -25.25
CA LEU A 374 8.27 6.33 -26.42
C LEU A 374 8.22 4.82 -26.63
N HIS A 375 8.30 4.03 -25.55
CA HIS A 375 8.52 2.60 -25.62
C HIS A 375 7.39 1.75 -25.03
N GLY A 376 6.52 2.33 -24.19
CA GLY A 376 5.43 1.64 -23.50
C GLY A 376 5.86 0.71 -22.36
N LYS A 377 7.04 0.08 -22.48
CA LYS A 377 7.67 -0.79 -21.49
C LYS A 377 9.14 -0.43 -21.33
N ILE A 378 9.67 -0.60 -20.12
CA ILE A 378 11.06 -0.25 -19.76
C ILE A 378 11.70 -1.50 -19.13
N PRO A 379 12.82 -2.02 -19.68
CA PRO A 379 13.49 -3.16 -19.07
C PRO A 379 14.02 -2.82 -17.67
N VAL A 380 14.03 -3.81 -16.78
CA VAL A 380 14.62 -3.62 -15.44
C VAL A 380 16.13 -3.45 -15.54
N LYS A 381 16.78 -4.22 -16.41
CA LYS A 381 18.21 -4.08 -16.71
C LYS A 381 18.44 -2.92 -17.67
N GLN A 382 18.99 -1.83 -17.15
CA GLN A 382 19.30 -0.59 -17.86
C GLN A 382 20.81 -0.29 -17.89
N SER A 383 21.60 -0.91 -17.01
CA SER A 383 23.05 -0.75 -16.91
C SER A 383 23.76 -2.07 -16.58
N ASP A 384 25.09 -2.02 -16.55
CA ASP A 384 25.96 -3.13 -16.15
C ASP A 384 26.12 -3.22 -14.62
N LEU A 385 25.11 -2.76 -13.88
CA LEU A 385 25.10 -2.84 -12.41
C LEU A 385 25.28 -4.30 -11.97
N LYS A 386 26.21 -4.53 -11.03
CA LYS A 386 26.55 -5.88 -10.53
C LYS A 386 25.95 -6.21 -9.17
N ALA A 387 25.39 -5.22 -8.48
CA ALA A 387 24.81 -5.40 -7.16
C ALA A 387 23.39 -5.98 -7.22
N ASP A 388 23.05 -6.82 -6.23
CA ASP A 388 21.80 -7.56 -6.13
C ASP A 388 20.67 -6.76 -5.46
N ILE A 389 20.49 -5.48 -5.81
CA ILE A 389 19.65 -4.51 -5.11
C ILE A 389 18.40 -5.14 -4.48
N THR A 390 18.36 -5.18 -3.16
CA THR A 390 17.30 -5.81 -2.37
C THR A 390 16.42 -4.73 -1.76
N ILE A 391 15.10 -4.93 -1.84
CA ILE A 391 14.11 -4.01 -1.30
C ILE A 391 13.12 -4.78 -0.43
N ASP A 392 12.99 -4.34 0.81
CA ASP A 392 12.06 -4.90 1.79
C ASP A 392 11.07 -3.86 2.27
N HIS A 393 9.79 -4.13 2.06
CA HIS A 393 8.71 -3.41 2.71
C HIS A 393 8.44 -4.05 4.06
N ALA A 394 8.34 -3.24 5.11
CA ALA A 394 7.92 -3.71 6.42
C ALA A 394 7.06 -2.65 7.11
N HIS A 395 5.90 -3.05 7.62
CA HIS A 395 5.01 -2.17 8.37
C HIS A 395 5.48 -1.99 9.83
N VAL A 396 6.80 -1.87 10.03
CA VAL A 396 7.41 -1.58 11.31
C VAL A 396 7.82 -0.11 11.33
N HIS A 397 7.71 0.49 12.50
CA HIS A 397 8.24 1.83 12.75
C HIS A 397 9.52 1.72 13.57
N GLU A 398 10.46 2.61 13.33
CA GLU A 398 11.68 2.70 14.09
C GLU A 398 11.44 3.29 15.47
N ASP A 399 12.15 2.78 16.47
CA ASP A 399 12.41 3.54 17.70
C ASP A 399 13.62 4.44 17.42
N GLU A 400 13.37 5.74 17.24
CA GLU A 400 14.36 6.73 16.78
C GLU A 400 15.66 6.73 17.60
N GLU A 401 15.57 6.47 18.91
CA GLU A 401 16.73 6.42 19.81
C GLU A 401 17.60 5.16 19.63
N SER A 402 17.10 4.16 18.91
CA SER A 402 17.75 2.86 18.72
C SER A 402 18.46 2.69 17.37
N VAL A 403 18.40 3.70 16.51
CA VAL A 403 18.91 3.63 15.14
C VAL A 403 20.44 3.56 15.13
N ASN A 404 20.97 2.48 14.56
CA ASN A 404 22.39 2.31 14.31
C ASN A 404 22.75 2.87 12.92
N THR A 405 23.32 4.08 12.92
CA THR A 405 23.65 4.84 11.71
C THR A 405 24.81 4.26 10.90
N ASP A 406 25.58 3.30 11.45
CA ASP A 406 26.61 2.57 10.71
C ASP A 406 25.99 1.57 9.73
N LEU A 407 24.79 1.06 10.03
CA LEU A 407 24.07 0.07 9.21
C LEU A 407 22.92 0.66 8.41
N LEU A 408 22.21 1.64 8.99
CA LEU A 408 20.94 2.15 8.48
C LEU A 408 20.95 3.68 8.41
N GLU A 409 20.69 4.22 7.23
CA GLU A 409 20.32 5.62 7.03
C GLU A 409 18.79 5.72 6.98
N ILE A 410 18.17 6.61 7.76
CA ILE A 410 16.72 6.83 7.67
C ILE A 410 16.45 8.14 6.93
N VAL A 411 15.58 8.07 5.92
CA VAL A 411 15.12 9.23 5.14
C VAL A 411 13.59 9.29 5.10
N THR A 412 13.05 10.48 4.91
CA THR A 412 11.61 10.74 4.77
C THR A 412 11.32 11.38 3.41
N PRO A 413 10.11 11.21 2.85
CA PRO A 413 9.70 11.90 1.63
C PRO A 413 9.91 13.40 1.70
N ASP A 414 10.25 14.01 0.57
CA ASP A 414 10.35 15.47 0.45
C ASP A 414 8.97 16.11 0.69
N PRO A 415 8.78 16.93 1.74
CA PRO A 415 7.49 17.54 2.05
C PRO A 415 7.00 18.51 0.97
N ASP A 416 7.88 19.02 0.12
CA ASP A 416 7.48 19.86 -1.02
C ASP A 416 6.85 19.06 -2.17
N VAL A 417 7.09 17.75 -2.19
CA VAL A 417 6.58 16.80 -3.21
C VAL A 417 5.46 15.93 -2.64
N VAL A 418 5.59 15.49 -1.40
CA VAL A 418 4.73 14.51 -0.74
C VAL A 418 4.32 15.07 0.63
N PRO A 419 3.03 15.39 0.85
CA PRO A 419 2.57 15.81 2.17
C PRO A 419 2.87 14.75 3.24
N ASP A 420 3.05 15.20 4.49
CA ASP A 420 3.23 14.31 5.63
C ASP A 420 1.91 13.60 5.97
N THR A 421 1.71 12.43 5.39
CA THR A 421 0.43 11.73 5.42
C THR A 421 0.58 10.25 5.06
N ASP A 422 -0.48 9.48 5.28
CA ASP A 422 -0.52 8.05 5.01
C ASP A 422 -0.56 7.72 3.52
N VAL A 423 0.41 6.95 3.04
CA VAL A 423 0.53 6.57 1.62
C VAL A 423 0.48 5.06 1.47
N PRO A 424 -0.48 4.49 0.72
CA PRO A 424 -0.57 3.06 0.57
C PRO A 424 0.51 2.55 -0.38
N CYS A 425 1.13 1.44 0.03
CA CYS A 425 2.07 0.68 -0.79
C CYS A 425 1.49 0.25 -2.12
N GLY A 426 2.34 0.19 -3.15
CA GLY A 426 1.94 -0.30 -4.47
C GLY A 426 1.02 0.64 -5.25
N SER A 427 0.78 1.85 -4.72
CA SER A 427 0.13 2.93 -5.45
C SER A 427 1.16 3.81 -6.16
N ARG A 428 0.72 4.55 -7.19
CA ARG A 428 1.57 5.58 -7.81
C ARG A 428 2.09 6.60 -6.81
N ASN A 429 1.28 6.97 -5.82
CA ASN A 429 1.69 7.97 -4.84
C ASN A 429 2.67 7.37 -3.81
N GLY A 430 2.53 6.08 -3.46
CA GLY A 430 3.52 5.32 -2.69
C GLY A 430 4.88 5.32 -3.38
N ALA A 431 4.89 4.96 -4.67
CA ALA A 431 6.12 5.00 -5.47
C ALA A 431 6.77 6.39 -5.53
N LYS A 432 5.96 7.46 -5.68
CA LYS A 432 6.47 8.85 -5.64
C LYS A 432 7.08 9.20 -4.28
N ALA A 433 6.44 8.80 -3.19
CA ALA A 433 6.94 9.04 -1.82
C ALA A 433 8.23 8.30 -1.54
N LEU A 434 8.31 7.02 -1.95
CA LEU A 434 9.53 6.24 -1.83
C LEU A 434 10.68 6.89 -2.62
N LEU A 435 10.44 7.22 -3.90
CA LEU A 435 11.46 7.83 -4.75
C LEU A 435 11.88 9.22 -4.26
N SER A 436 10.93 10.08 -3.86
CA SER A 436 11.27 11.43 -3.39
C SER A 436 12.20 11.37 -2.17
N ALA A 437 11.96 10.43 -1.25
CA ALA A 437 12.84 10.20 -0.11
C ALA A 437 14.22 9.67 -0.53
N LEU A 438 14.28 8.68 -1.42
CA LEU A 438 15.55 8.09 -1.87
C LEU A 438 16.44 9.12 -2.57
N PHE A 439 15.87 10.03 -3.37
CA PHE A 439 16.63 11.10 -4.02
C PHE A 439 17.18 12.16 -3.05
N LEU A 440 16.80 12.15 -1.77
CA LEU A 440 17.42 12.96 -0.71
C LEU A 440 18.63 12.26 -0.06
N SER A 441 18.76 10.94 -0.19
CA SER A 441 19.91 10.20 0.36
C SER A 441 21.15 10.39 -0.52
N GLU A 442 22.25 10.83 0.09
CA GLU A 442 23.55 10.89 -0.59
C GLU A 442 24.03 9.50 -1.00
N ASN A 443 23.72 8.45 -0.24
CA ASN A 443 24.10 7.08 -0.59
C ASN A 443 23.38 6.59 -1.85
N PHE A 444 22.19 7.10 -2.13
CA PHE A 444 21.46 6.80 -3.35
C PHE A 444 21.99 7.59 -4.57
N ILE A 445 22.24 8.90 -4.41
CA ILE A 445 22.56 9.79 -5.55
C ILE A 445 24.08 9.96 -5.83
N GLN A 446 24.94 9.80 -4.82
CA GLN A 446 26.40 9.98 -4.91
C GLN A 446 27.14 8.65 -4.93
N SER A 447 26.64 7.75 -5.75
CA SER A 447 27.00 6.36 -5.60
C SER A 447 28.43 6.00 -6.03
N ALA A 448 29.17 5.23 -5.21
CA ALA A 448 30.61 4.97 -5.36
C ALA A 448 31.03 4.04 -6.52
N SER A 449 30.41 2.86 -6.69
CA SER A 449 30.78 1.89 -7.76
C SER A 449 29.62 0.99 -8.18
N ASP A 450 29.80 0.16 -9.22
CA ASP A 450 28.78 -0.81 -9.66
C ASP A 450 28.58 -1.98 -8.68
N GLU A 451 29.60 -2.24 -7.84
CA GLU A 451 29.58 -3.28 -6.80
C GLU A 451 29.00 -2.74 -5.49
N HIS A 452 29.20 -1.45 -5.21
CA HIS A 452 28.68 -0.76 -4.03
C HIS A 452 27.88 0.49 -4.43
N PRO A 453 26.68 0.29 -5.01
CA PRO A 453 25.86 1.38 -5.50
C PRO A 453 25.11 2.16 -4.41
N LEU A 454 25.18 1.77 -3.16
CA LEU A 454 24.62 2.49 -2.01
C LEU A 454 25.69 2.75 -0.95
N ASN A 455 26.97 2.75 -1.36
CA ASN A 455 28.14 2.95 -0.49
C ASN A 455 28.18 1.99 0.71
N GLY A 456 27.65 0.77 0.54
CA GLY A 456 27.57 -0.24 1.59
C GLY A 456 26.53 0.03 2.69
N LYS A 457 25.70 1.08 2.57
CA LYS A 457 24.62 1.37 3.52
C LYS A 457 23.28 0.80 3.07
N VAL A 458 22.43 0.51 4.06
CA VAL A 458 21.00 0.30 3.83
C VAL A 458 20.27 1.60 4.08
N ILE A 459 19.39 1.99 3.16
CA ILE A 459 18.54 3.17 3.29
C ILE A 459 17.15 2.70 3.71
N GLY A 460 16.68 3.13 4.88
CA GLY A 460 15.31 2.97 5.34
C GLY A 460 14.49 4.21 5.02
N VAL A 461 13.46 4.07 4.20
CA VAL A 461 12.51 5.14 3.89
C VAL A 461 11.32 5.03 4.81
N LYS A 462 11.11 6.03 5.66
CA LYS A 462 9.96 6.13 6.56
C LYS A 462 8.78 6.75 5.82
N LEU A 463 7.74 5.97 5.60
CA LEU A 463 6.47 6.41 5.02
C LEU A 463 5.44 6.57 6.14
N ALA A 464 4.94 7.79 6.33
CA ALA A 464 3.95 8.08 7.36
C ALA A 464 2.73 7.14 7.21
N GLY A 465 2.20 6.66 8.33
CA GLY A 465 1.05 5.74 8.37
C GLY A 465 1.25 4.34 7.76
N HIS A 466 2.41 4.07 7.15
CA HIS A 466 2.64 2.88 6.34
C HIS A 466 3.78 1.99 6.87
N GLY A 467 4.84 2.57 7.44
CA GLY A 467 5.99 1.84 7.97
C GLY A 467 7.29 2.24 7.28
N MET A 468 8.18 1.28 7.05
CA MET A 468 9.47 1.53 6.42
C MET A 468 9.75 0.61 5.22
N VAL A 469 10.43 1.18 4.24
CA VAL A 469 10.97 0.46 3.08
C VAL A 469 12.49 0.48 3.13
N PHE A 470 13.11 -0.68 3.17
CA PHE A 470 14.57 -0.84 3.24
C PHE A 470 15.12 -1.13 1.85
N VAL A 471 16.12 -0.36 1.42
CA VAL A 471 16.82 -0.53 0.15
C VAL A 471 18.30 -0.77 0.42
N GLY A 472 18.86 -1.87 -0.08
CA GLY A 472 20.25 -2.23 0.16
C GLY A 472 20.88 -3.00 -1.00
N GLU A 473 22.21 -3.14 -0.97
CA GLU A 473 22.99 -3.73 -2.07
C GLU A 473 22.87 -5.26 -2.15
N ASN A 474 22.45 -5.91 -1.06
CA ASN A 474 22.23 -7.34 -1.00
C ASN A 474 21.28 -7.70 0.14
N ARG A 475 20.81 -8.96 0.11
CA ARG A 475 19.88 -9.50 1.09
C ARG A 475 20.43 -9.50 2.52
N GLN A 476 21.70 -9.88 2.69
CA GLN A 476 22.30 -10.04 4.01
C GLN A 476 22.39 -8.68 4.73
N SER A 477 22.76 -7.62 4.02
CA SER A 477 22.83 -6.27 4.58
C SER A 477 21.44 -5.76 4.96
N VAL A 478 20.44 -5.90 4.09
CA VAL A 478 19.04 -5.50 4.39
C VAL A 478 18.50 -6.27 5.58
N THR A 479 18.65 -7.60 5.60
CA THR A 479 18.19 -8.44 6.72
C THR A 479 18.91 -8.06 8.01
N SER A 480 20.22 -7.84 7.97
CA SER A 480 20.99 -7.40 9.15
C SER A 480 20.57 -6.02 9.63
N ALA A 481 20.29 -5.06 8.74
CA ALA A 481 19.81 -3.74 9.10
C ALA A 481 18.41 -3.79 9.73
N MET A 482 17.51 -4.64 9.25
CA MET A 482 16.20 -4.82 9.88
C MET A 482 16.31 -5.47 11.26
N LEU A 483 17.22 -6.43 11.44
CA LEU A 483 17.40 -7.14 12.70
C LEU A 483 18.20 -6.37 13.76
N ARG A 484 19.13 -5.51 13.34
CA ARG A 484 20.16 -4.92 14.20
C ARG A 484 20.40 -3.42 13.97
N GLY A 485 19.84 -2.88 12.90
CA GLY A 485 19.95 -1.46 12.54
C GLY A 485 19.01 -0.57 13.34
N MET A 486 17.96 -1.14 13.94
CA MET A 486 17.04 -0.45 14.84
C MET A 486 16.25 -1.45 15.68
N LYS A 487 15.61 -0.98 16.74
CA LYS A 487 14.49 -1.68 17.36
C LYS A 487 13.21 -1.25 16.67
N ALA A 488 12.32 -2.21 16.41
CA ALA A 488 10.95 -1.88 16.07
C ALA A 488 10.32 -1.18 17.28
N LYS A 489 9.83 0.04 17.06
CA LYS A 489 8.97 0.73 18.00
C LYS A 489 7.74 -0.14 18.17
N GLU A 490 7.58 -0.72 19.37
CA GLU A 490 6.28 -1.24 19.75
C GLU A 490 5.25 -0.13 19.52
N PRO A 491 4.04 -0.44 19.05
CA PRO A 491 2.96 0.54 19.02
C PRO A 491 2.96 1.27 20.37
N ARG A 492 3.35 2.56 20.44
CA ARG A 492 3.47 3.23 21.74
C ARG A 492 2.07 3.29 22.32
N TRP A 493 1.83 2.49 23.36
CA TRP A 493 0.61 2.44 24.15
C TRP A 493 0.62 3.64 25.11
N VAL A 494 0.38 4.85 24.58
CA VAL A 494 0.14 6.03 25.42
C VAL A 494 -1.31 6.04 25.87
#